data_AF-A0AA38C812-F1
#
_entry.id   AF-A0AA38C812-F1
#
_cell.length_a   1.000
_cell.length_b   1.000
_cell.length_c   1.000
_cell.angle_alpha   90.00
_cell.angle_beta   90.00
_cell.angle_gamma   90.00
#
_symmetry.space_group_name_H-M   'P 1'
#
loop_
_entity.id
_entity.type
_entity.pdbx_description
1 polymer ?
#
loop_
_entity_poly.entity_id
_entity_poly.type
_entity_poly.pdbx_seq_one_letter_code
_entity_poly.pdbx_strand_id
1 'polypeptide(L)'
;NYNYDAAGRYVGLPLLDNPDLVAQREDVAFKTSLWFWMVNSNSHKAMTSPSVGGFAGTIRVINGEECNGKRPAAVQSRVDFYNKFCGWLGVATGPNLSC
;
A
#
# COMPACT_ATOMS: atom_id res chain seq x y z
N ASN A 1 -13.06 -11.32 -4.34
CA ASN A 1 -14.09 -11.14 -3.30
C ASN A 1 -13.53 -11.29 -1.88
N TYR A 2 -12.61 -12.23 -1.59
CA TYR A 2 -12.09 -12.45 -0.22
C TYR A 2 -11.53 -11.19 0.48
N ASN A 3 -10.84 -10.29 -0.24
CA ASN A 3 -10.37 -9.02 0.34
C ASN A 3 -11.52 -8.10 0.77
N TYR A 4 -12.61 -8.05 0.01
CA TYR A 4 -13.78 -7.25 0.36
C TYR A 4 -14.49 -7.82 1.59
N ASP A 5 -14.60 -9.15 1.70
CA ASP A 5 -15.13 -9.80 2.91
C ASP A 5 -14.27 -9.50 4.15
N ALA A 6 -12.96 -9.71 4.06
CA ALA A 6 -12.05 -9.46 5.17
C ALA A 6 -11.99 -7.97 5.59
N ALA A 7 -11.93 -7.06 4.61
CA ALA A 7 -11.99 -5.63 4.85
C ALA A 7 -13.32 -5.22 5.48
N GLY A 8 -14.43 -5.72 4.93
CA GLY A 8 -15.78 -5.43 5.40
C GLY A 8 -15.99 -5.84 6.85
N ARG A 9 -15.55 -7.04 7.23
CA ARG A 9 -15.56 -7.50 8.63
C ARG A 9 -14.73 -6.60 9.54
N TYR A 10 -13.56 -6.15 9.09
CA TYR A 10 -12.70 -5.29 9.91
C TYR A 10 -13.29 -3.87 10.11
N VAL A 11 -13.87 -3.28 9.06
CA VAL A 11 -14.40 -1.91 9.11
C VAL A 11 -15.90 -1.84 9.48
N GLY A 12 -16.55 -2.99 9.68
CA GLY A 12 -17.96 -3.08 10.05
C GLY A 12 -18.93 -2.71 8.93
N LEU A 13 -18.59 -3.03 7.67
CA LEU A 13 -19.40 -2.72 6.49
C LEU A 13 -19.64 -3.96 5.62
N PRO A 14 -20.78 -4.06 4.92
CA PRO A 14 -21.13 -5.23 4.10
C PRO A 14 -20.42 -5.19 2.73
N LEU A 15 -19.09 -5.09 2.72
CA LEU A 15 -18.32 -4.90 1.48
C LEU A 15 -18.30 -6.13 0.58
N LEU A 16 -18.60 -7.32 1.09
CA LEU A 16 -18.79 -8.51 0.27
C LEU A 16 -20.06 -8.41 -0.60
N ASP A 17 -21.15 -7.91 -0.02
CA ASP A 17 -22.46 -7.80 -0.69
C ASP A 17 -22.61 -6.49 -1.46
N ASN A 18 -21.95 -5.42 -0.99
CA ASN A 18 -21.97 -4.10 -1.62
C ASN A 18 -20.54 -3.51 -1.72
N PRO A 19 -19.71 -4.01 -2.65
CA PRO A 19 -18.33 -3.56 -2.84
C PRO A 19 -18.23 -2.11 -3.34
N ASP A 20 -19.26 -1.60 -4.02
CA ASP A 20 -19.28 -0.26 -4.59
C ASP A 20 -19.17 0.85 -3.54
N LEU A 21 -19.46 0.54 -2.27
CA LEU A 21 -19.21 1.44 -1.15
C LEU A 21 -17.75 1.93 -1.11
N VAL A 22 -16.78 1.11 -1.52
CA VAL A 22 -15.37 1.51 -1.59
C VAL A 22 -15.14 2.59 -2.64
N ALA A 23 -15.88 2.58 -3.74
CA ALA A 23 -15.75 3.57 -4.81
C ALA A 23 -16.60 4.83 -4.58
N GLN A 24 -17.72 4.69 -3.87
CA GLN A 24 -18.71 5.77 -3.70
C GLN A 24 -18.50 6.60 -2.43
N ARG A 25 -17.85 6.04 -1.41
CA ARG A 25 -17.63 6.72 -0.12
C ARG A 25 -16.15 6.90 0.17
N GLU A 26 -15.75 8.16 0.28
CA GLU A 26 -14.36 8.53 0.59
C GLU A 26 -13.87 7.92 1.91
N ASP A 27 -14.71 7.91 2.95
CA ASP A 27 -14.33 7.39 4.26
C ASP A 27 -14.10 5.87 4.22
N VAL A 28 -14.88 5.16 3.41
CA VAL A 28 -14.73 3.71 3.20
C VAL A 28 -13.46 3.44 2.40
N ALA A 29 -13.22 4.17 1.31
CA ALA A 29 -12.02 4.04 0.49
C ALA A 29 -10.72 4.18 1.30
N PHE A 30 -10.65 5.19 2.18
CA PHE A 30 -9.50 5.40 3.05
C PHE A 30 -9.39 4.32 4.13
N LYS A 31 -10.50 3.93 4.77
CA LYS A 31 -10.50 2.85 5.78
C LYS A 31 -10.01 1.54 5.20
N THR A 32 -10.45 1.15 4.01
CA THR A 32 -9.99 -0.09 3.37
C THR A 32 -8.53 -0.01 2.95
N SER A 33 -8.07 1.15 2.48
CA SER A 33 -6.65 1.36 2.13
C SER A 33 -5.75 1.26 3.37
N LEU A 34 -6.14 1.89 4.48
CA LEU A 34 -5.41 1.81 5.75
C LEU A 34 -5.47 0.42 6.37
N TRP A 35 -6.63 -0.25 6.32
CA TRP A 35 -6.74 -1.64 6.74
C TRP A 35 -5.76 -2.53 5.99
N PHE A 36 -5.68 -2.37 4.66
CA PHE A 36 -4.72 -3.13 3.87
C PHE A 36 -3.29 -2.84 4.30
N TRP A 37 -2.94 -1.56 4.47
CA TRP A 37 -1.60 -1.12 4.88
C TRP A 37 -1.18 -1.65 6.26
N MET A 38 -2.09 -1.61 7.23
CA MET A 38 -1.82 -1.93 8.63
C MET A 38 -2.00 -3.42 8.96
N VAL A 39 -2.96 -4.10 8.33
CA VAL A 39 -3.43 -5.43 8.74
C VAL A 39 -3.17 -6.50 7.67
N ASN A 40 -3.49 -6.23 6.40
CA ASN A 40 -3.57 -7.29 5.39
C ASN A 40 -2.33 -7.44 4.48
N SER A 41 -1.33 -6.57 4.61
CA SER A 41 -0.17 -6.55 3.68
C SER A 41 1.21 -6.48 4.32
N ASN A 42 1.33 -6.27 5.64
CA ASN A 42 2.62 -5.95 6.30
C ASN A 42 3.32 -4.67 5.77
N SER A 43 2.66 -3.82 4.98
CA SER A 43 3.26 -2.60 4.43
C SER A 43 3.78 -1.66 5.52
N HIS A 44 3.00 -1.47 6.58
CA HIS A 44 3.44 -0.69 7.74
C HIS A 44 4.76 -1.22 8.33
N LYS A 45 4.84 -2.54 8.56
CA LYS A 45 6.05 -3.19 9.10
C LYS A 45 7.25 -3.02 8.17
N ALA A 46 7.05 -3.17 6.86
CA ALA A 46 8.12 -3.00 5.86
C ALA A 46 8.67 -1.55 5.87
N MET A 47 7.80 -0.56 6.01
CA MET A 47 8.20 0.84 6.08
C MET A 47 8.90 1.21 7.39
N THR A 48 8.40 0.75 8.55
CA THR A 48 8.92 1.16 9.86
C THR A 48 10.09 0.32 10.36
N SER A 49 10.50 -0.71 9.64
CA SER A 49 11.63 -1.58 10.00
C SER A 49 12.73 -1.47 8.93
N PRO A 50 13.77 -0.63 9.13
CA PRO A 50 14.83 -0.40 8.14
C PRO A 50 15.56 -1.67 7.70
N SER A 51 15.64 -2.69 8.56
CA SER A 51 16.22 -4.00 8.27
C SER A 51 15.37 -4.87 7.32
N VAL A 52 14.15 -4.46 6.99
CA VAL A 52 13.15 -5.27 6.26
C VAL A 52 12.92 -4.78 4.84
N GLY A 53 13.39 -3.59 4.47
CA GLY A 53 13.47 -3.17 3.05
C GLY A 53 12.94 -1.78 2.72
N GLY A 54 12.54 -0.95 3.69
CA GLY A 54 12.11 0.44 3.43
C GLY A 54 10.95 0.53 2.43
N PHE A 55 10.95 1.56 1.57
CA PHE A 55 9.89 1.76 0.59
C PHE A 55 9.81 0.59 -0.42
N ALA A 56 10.93 0.03 -0.86
CA ALA A 56 10.97 -1.15 -1.72
C ALA A 56 10.28 -2.37 -1.09
N GLY A 57 10.40 -2.53 0.24
CA GLY A 57 9.68 -3.54 0.99
C GLY A 57 8.17 -3.39 0.88
N THR A 58 7.66 -2.15 0.88
CA THR A 58 6.23 -1.87 0.68
C THR A 58 5.77 -2.25 -0.73
N ILE A 59 6.55 -1.94 -1.76
CA ILE A 59 6.24 -2.34 -3.14
C ILE A 59 6.15 -3.88 -3.22
N ARG A 60 7.11 -4.57 -2.61
CA ARG A 60 7.19 -6.04 -2.64
C ARG A 60 5.99 -6.72 -1.98
N VAL A 61 5.50 -6.20 -0.86
CA VAL A 61 4.34 -6.80 -0.17
C VAL A 61 3.00 -6.40 -0.78
N ILE A 62 2.92 -5.25 -1.45
CA ILE A 62 1.73 -4.82 -2.19
C ILE A 62 1.60 -5.58 -3.51
N ASN A 63 2.68 -5.65 -4.30
CA ASN A 63 2.72 -6.35 -5.57
C ASN A 63 4.14 -6.80 -5.94
N GLY A 64 4.60 -7.90 -5.34
CA GLY A 64 5.94 -8.44 -5.55
C GLY A 64 6.27 -8.86 -6.99
N GLU A 65 5.26 -9.05 -7.83
CA GLU A 65 5.43 -9.33 -9.27
C GLU A 65 5.97 -8.13 -10.05
N GLU A 66 6.04 -6.94 -9.46
CA GLU A 66 6.69 -5.78 -10.08
C GLU A 66 8.21 -5.78 -9.89
N CYS A 67 8.69 -6.41 -8.80
CA CYS A 67 10.10 -6.41 -8.40
C CYS A 67 10.97 -7.36 -9.25
N ASN A 68 12.29 -7.30 -9.03
CA ASN A 68 13.35 -8.06 -9.66
C ASN A 68 13.37 -7.89 -11.19
N GLY A 69 13.10 -6.66 -11.65
CA GLY A 69 13.11 -6.31 -13.08
C GLY A 69 11.91 -6.79 -13.88
N LYS A 70 10.87 -7.36 -13.24
CA LYS A 70 9.67 -7.86 -13.94
C LYS A 70 8.81 -6.72 -14.50
N ARG A 71 8.61 -5.64 -13.74
CA ARG A 71 7.84 -4.45 -14.19
C ARG A 71 8.51 -3.14 -13.75
N PRO A 72 9.70 -2.82 -14.31
CA PRO A 72 10.52 -1.70 -13.83
C PRO A 72 9.82 -0.34 -13.93
N ALA A 73 9.01 -0.11 -14.97
CA ALA A 73 8.24 1.13 -15.10
C ALA A 73 7.19 1.32 -13.99
N ALA A 74 6.59 0.23 -13.50
CA ALA A 74 5.62 0.29 -12.41
C ALA A 74 6.31 0.62 -11.07
N VAL A 75 7.45 -0.01 -10.80
CA VAL A 75 8.28 0.31 -9.62
C VAL A 75 8.73 1.76 -9.67
N GLN A 76 9.26 2.22 -10.80
CA GLN A 76 9.72 3.60 -10.95
C GLN A 76 8.58 4.59 -10.69
N SER A 77 7.38 4.34 -11.23
CA SER A 77 6.22 5.19 -10.99
C SER A 77 5.89 5.32 -9.49
N ARG A 78 5.99 4.22 -8.72
CA ARG A 78 5.79 4.26 -7.26
C ARG A 78 6.87 5.09 -6.55
N VAL A 79 8.13 4.91 -6.96
CA VAL A 79 9.27 5.66 -6.41
C VAL A 79 9.15 7.15 -6.69
N ASP A 80 8.69 7.54 -7.88
CA ASP A 80 8.49 8.94 -8.25
C ASP A 80 7.44 9.62 -7.36
N PHE A 81 6.31 8.96 -7.09
CA PHE A 81 5.31 9.47 -6.16
C PHE A 81 5.84 9.58 -4.74
N TYR A 82 6.58 8.57 -4.26
CA TYR A 82 7.17 8.60 -2.93
C TYR A 82 8.17 9.75 -2.77
N ASN A 83 9.07 9.93 -3.73
CA ASN A 83 10.03 11.04 -3.75
C ASN A 83 9.31 12.40 -3.75
N LYS A 84 8.26 12.54 -4.57
CA LYS A 84 7.46 13.76 -4.62
C LYS A 84 6.80 14.09 -3.27
N PHE A 85 6.20 13.09 -2.62
CA PHE A 85 5.57 13.29 -1.31
C PHE A 85 6.57 13.57 -0.20
N CYS A 86 7.71 12.85 -0.16
CA CYS A 86 8.79 13.15 0.77
C CYS A 86 9.35 14.57 0.59
N GLY A 87 9.50 15.01 -0.67
CA GLY A 87 9.92 16.37 -1.01
C GLY A 87 8.94 17.43 -0.49
N TRP A 88 7.63 17.21 -0.65
CA TRP A 88 6.60 18.11 -0.10
C TRP A 88 6.57 18.14 1.42
N LEU A 89 6.85 17.02 2.08
CA LEU A 89 6.88 16.89 3.54
C LEU A 89 8.22 17.34 4.16
N GLY A 90 9.25 17.62 3.35
CA GLY A 90 10.57 18.01 3.84
C GLY A 90 11.31 16.90 4.59
N VAL A 91 11.03 15.63 4.28
CA VAL A 91 11.64 14.46 4.93
C VAL A 91 12.56 13.70 3.96
N ALA A 92 13.60 13.07 4.50
CA ALA A 92 14.43 12.18 3.72
C ALA A 92 13.65 10.93 3.31
N THR A 93 13.84 10.46 2.08
CA THR A 93 13.20 9.25 1.53
C THR A 93 13.71 7.97 2.20
N GLY A 94 14.94 8.01 2.72
CA GLY A 94 15.67 6.84 3.21
C GLY A 94 16.25 5.97 2.08
N PRO A 95 16.97 4.90 2.44
CA PRO A 95 17.53 3.93 1.49
C PRO A 95 16.45 2.92 1.02
N ASN A 96 16.83 2.03 0.09
CA ASN A 96 16.00 0.90 -0.38
C ASN A 96 14.65 1.35 -0.96
N LEU A 97 14.69 2.22 -1.98
CA LEU A 97 13.48 2.74 -2.63
C LEU A 97 12.91 1.80 -3.70
N SER A 98 13.78 1.04 -4.36
CA SER A 98 13.42 0.20 -5.50
C SER A 98 13.60 -1.29 -5.20
N CYS A 99 12.77 -2.10 -5.85
CA CYS A 99 12.87 -3.55 -5.97
C CYS A 99 12.70 -3.92 -7.45
#